data_AF-A0A3U8I467-F1
#
_entry.id   AF-A0A3U8I467-F1
#
_cell.length_a   1.000
_cell.length_b   1.000
_cell.length_c   1.000
_cell.angle_alpha   90.00
_cell.angle_beta   90.00
_cell.angle_gamma   90.00
#
_symmetry.space_group_name_H-M   'P 1'
#
loop_
_entity.id
_entity.type
_entity.pdbx_description
1 polymer ?
#
loop_
_entity_poly.entity_id
_entity_poly.type
_entity_poly.pdbx_seq_one_letter_code
_entity_poly.pdbx_strand_id
1 'polypeptide(L)' 'KERKWVKFGKTKDNKLIDNQQLKMKVRQSFVTLTDPLSKRRITALRQIIAKKEMAEEIN' A
#
# COMPACT_ATOMS: atom_id res chain seq x y z
N LYS A 1 17.47 -8.39 18.59
CA LYS A 1 16.76 -7.76 17.45
C LYS A 1 16.21 -6.42 17.91
N GLU A 2 16.75 -5.32 17.40
CA GLU A 2 16.36 -3.96 17.78
C GLU A 2 14.91 -3.68 17.33
N ARG A 3 14.01 -3.33 18.26
CA ARG A 3 12.63 -2.96 17.96
C ARG A 3 12.64 -1.58 17.29
N LYS A 4 12.64 -1.54 15.96
CA LYS A 4 12.42 -0.30 15.21
C LYS A 4 11.00 0.19 15.47
N TRP A 5 10.87 1.23 16.29
CA TRP A 5 9.61 1.93 16.49
C TRP A 5 9.18 2.51 15.14
N VAL A 6 8.09 1.99 14.59
CA VAL A 6 7.48 2.54 13.39
C VAL A 6 6.92 3.90 13.78
N LYS A 7 7.51 4.98 13.25
CA LYS A 7 7.03 6.35 13.48
C LYS A 7 5.70 6.53 12.73
N PHE A 8 4.60 6.14 13.36
CA PHE A 8 3.27 6.38 12.82
C PHE A 8 3.02 7.89 12.69
N GLY A 9 2.50 8.32 11.55
CA GLY A 9 2.14 9.72 11.29
C GLY A 9 3.31 10.66 10.96
N LYS A 10 4.57 10.18 10.85
CA LYS A 10 5.70 11.00 10.41
C LYS A 10 6.37 10.45 9.16
N THR A 11 6.83 11.33 8.27
CA THR A 11 7.64 10.94 7.10
C THR A 11 9.04 10.50 7.53
N LYS A 12 9.81 9.95 6.58
CA LYS A 12 11.25 9.66 6.77
C LYS A 12 12.04 10.90 7.19
N ASP A 13 11.59 12.08 6.75
CA ASP A 13 12.17 13.39 7.10
C ASP A 13 11.60 13.96 8.42
N ASN A 14 10.94 13.13 9.22
CA ASN A 14 10.35 13.48 10.51
C ASN A 14 9.25 14.56 10.46
N LYS A 15 8.70 14.85 9.28
CA LYS A 15 7.59 15.78 9.09
C LYS A 15 6.27 15.11 9.47
N LEU A 16 5.40 15.85 10.16
CA LEU A 16 4.05 15.38 10.45
C LEU A 16 3.27 15.24 9.14
N ILE A 17 2.64 14.10 8.92
CA ILE A 17 1.76 13.92 7.77
C ILE A 17 0.38 14.40 8.17
N ASP A 18 -0.08 15.46 7.52
CA ASP A 18 -1.46 15.92 7.67
C ASP A 18 -2.44 14.93 7.00
N ASN A 19 -3.63 14.79 7.60
CA ASN A 19 -4.68 13.89 7.13
C ASN A 19 -5.15 14.22 5.72
N GLN A 20 -5.19 15.50 5.33
CA GLN A 20 -5.55 15.89 3.97
C GLN A 20 -4.50 15.41 2.97
N GLN A 21 -3.22 15.59 3.28
CA GLN A 21 -2.12 15.10 2.43
C GLN A 21 -2.13 13.58 2.29
N LEU A 22 -2.39 12.85 3.38
CA LEU A 22 -2.52 11.40 3.34
C LEU A 22 -3.68 10.98 2.43
N LYS A 23 -4.86 11.58 2.61
CA LYS A 23 -6.06 11.30 1.80
C LYS A 23 -5.80 11.55 0.32
N MET A 24 -5.13 12.64 -0.03
CA MET A 24 -4.80 12.97 -1.41
C MET A 24 -3.77 12.00 -2.02
N LYS A 25 -2.73 11.61 -1.28
CA LYS A 25 -1.77 10.59 -1.75
C LYS A 25 -2.45 9.24 -2.01
N VAL A 26 -3.34 8.83 -1.11
CA VAL A 26 -4.12 7.60 -1.29
C VAL A 26 -4.98 7.73 -2.55
N ARG A 27 -5.76 8.80 -2.72
CA ARG A 27 -6.56 9.04 -3.94
C ARG A 27 -5.72 9.00 -5.20
N GLN A 28 -4.57 9.68 -5.21
CA GLN A 28 -3.66 9.71 -6.35
C GLN A 28 -3.22 8.30 -6.74
N SER A 29 -2.93 7.45 -5.76
CA SER A 29 -2.57 6.05 -6.02
C SER A 29 -3.70 5.26 -6.69
N PHE A 30 -4.97 5.66 -6.58
CA PHE A 30 -6.08 5.01 -7.31
C PHE A 30 -6.24 5.52 -8.74
N VAL A 31 -5.75 6.73 -9.03
CA VAL A 31 -5.92 7.38 -10.33
C VAL A 31 -4.71 7.14 -11.24
N THR A 32 -3.49 7.25 -10.72
CA THR A 32 -2.25 7.15 -11.52
C THR A 32 -1.58 5.79 -11.39
N LEU A 33 -1.65 4.96 -12.42
CA LEU A 33 -1.04 3.61 -12.44
C LEU A 33 0.50 3.63 -12.37
N THR A 34 1.13 4.75 -12.72
CA THR A 34 2.57 4.94 -12.68
C THR A 34 3.11 5.19 -11.27
N ASP A 35 2.25 5.56 -10.32
CA ASP A 35 2.65 5.83 -8.94
C ASP A 35 3.11 4.54 -8.21
N PRO A 36 4.21 4.60 -7.42
CA PRO A 36 4.74 3.44 -6.72
C PRO A 36 3.74 2.74 -5.77
N LEU A 37 2.81 3.49 -5.14
CA LEU A 37 1.80 2.89 -4.28
C LEU A 37 0.74 2.16 -5.10
N SER A 38 0.38 2.68 -6.28
CA SER A 38 -0.49 2.01 -7.25
C SER A 38 0.09 0.66 -7.65
N LYS A 39 1.38 0.62 -8.03
CA LYS A 39 2.07 -0.62 -8.40
C LYS A 39 2.03 -1.64 -7.27
N ARG A 40 2.32 -1.22 -6.03
CA ARG A 40 2.23 -2.10 -4.86
C ARG A 40 0.82 -2.65 -4.65
N ARG A 41 -0.21 -1.81 -4.74
CA ARG A 41 -1.61 -2.24 -4.62
C ARG A 41 -1.97 -3.26 -5.70
N ILE A 42 -1.64 -2.99 -6.95
CA ILE A 42 -1.93 -3.89 -8.07
C ILE A 42 -1.24 -5.24 -7.88
N THR A 43 0.03 -5.25 -7.50
CA THR A 43 0.76 -6.49 -7.22
C THR A 43 0.12 -7.28 -6.08
N ALA A 44 -0.27 -6.62 -4.99
CA ALA A 44 -0.95 -7.28 -3.87
C ALA A 44 -2.30 -7.87 -4.31
N LEU A 45 -3.10 -7.14 -5.09
CA LEU A 45 -4.36 -7.64 -5.63
C LEU A 45 -4.17 -8.86 -6.53
N ARG A 46 -3.16 -8.85 -7.41
CA ARG A 46 -2.82 -10.00 -8.25
C ARG A 46 -2.46 -11.24 -7.43
N GLN A 47 -1.72 -11.08 -6.34
CA GLN A 47 -1.39 -12.19 -5.44
C GLN A 47 -2.62 -12.76 -4.72
N ILE A 48 -3.58 -11.92 -4.37
CA ILE A 48 -4.85 -12.36 -3.75
C ILE A 48 -5.68 -13.16 -4.76
N ILE A 49 -5.80 -12.65 -6.00
CA ILE A 49 -6.56 -13.31 -7.07
C ILE A 49 -5.95 -14.67 -7.39
N ALA A 50 -4.63 -14.74 -7.64
CA ALA A 50 -3.96 -16.01 -7.94
C ALA A 50 -4.12 -17.05 -6.82
N LYS A 51 -4.12 -16.63 -5.55
CA LYS A 51 -4.41 -17.53 -4.42
C LYS A 51 -5.85 -18.02 -4.41
N LYS A 52 -6.80 -17.18 -4.81
CA LYS A 52 -8.22 -17.54 -4.89
C LYS A 52 -8.46 -18.54 -6.01
N GLU A 53 -7.88 -18.33 -7.19
CA GLU A 53 -7.98 -19.24 -8.34
C GLU A 53 -7.40 -20.61 -8.01
N MET A 54 -6.20 -20.69 -7.40
CA MET A 54 -5.65 -21.97 -6.95
C MET A 54 -6.50 -22.67 -5.88
N ALA A 55 -7.22 -21.92 -5.03
CA ALA A 55 -8.11 -22.50 -4.03
C ALA A 55 -9.41 -23.05 -4.64
N GLU A 56 -9.86 -22.50 -5.77
CA GLU A 56 -11.02 -22.97 -6.52
C GLU A 56 -10.69 -24.20 -7.39
N GLU A 57 -9.45 -24.33 -7.89
CA GLU A 57 -9.00 -25.52 -8.66
C GLU A 57 -8.79 -26.80 -7.80
N ILE A 58 -8.63 -26.65 -6.48
CA ILE A 58 -8.40 -27.76 -5.54
C ILE A 58 -9.72 -28.33 -4.97
N ASN A 59 -10.84 -27.63 -5.15
CA ASN A 59 -12.18 -28.05 -4.71
C ASN A 59 -12.97 -28.75 -5.81
#